data_AF-A0A1C1A767-F1
#
_entry.id   AF-A0A1C1A767-F1
#
_cell.length_a   1.000
_cell.length_b   1.000
_cell.length_c   1.000
_cell.angle_alpha   90.00
_cell.angle_beta   90.00
_cell.angle_gamma   90.00
#
_symmetry.space_group_name_H-M   'P 1'
#
loop_
_entity.id
_entity.type
_entity.pdbx_description
1 polymer ?
#
loop_
_entity_poly.entity_id
_entity_poly.type
_entity_poly.pdbx_seq_one_letter_code
_entity_poly.pdbx_strand_id
1 'polypeptide(L)'
;MSYDKIMIVAHPDDEMIFGGAQLIQEKGWLVICVTNGNNKLRRKEFQKVMKKVQAEFEMWEYEDKWDGDFDQLRLKADIAEVLARKPIAKVVTHNLKGEYGHTQHIAISKIVHELVDRNIYVFETSKKKLDKKILTKKELLLECYESQDIEDLERYICYEIIKRVR
;
A
#
# COMPACT_ATOMS: atom_id res chain seq x y z
N MET A 1 17.19 -4.71 -6.63
CA MET A 1 16.58 -5.60 -7.65
C MET A 1 16.14 -4.67 -8.78
N SER A 2 15.33 -5.09 -9.75
CA SER A 2 14.69 -4.15 -10.67
C SER A 2 13.19 -4.25 -10.47
N TYR A 3 12.55 -3.14 -10.10
CA TYR A 3 11.09 -3.04 -10.03
C TYR A 3 10.50 -2.46 -11.32
N ASP A 4 9.32 -2.93 -11.67
CA ASP A 4 8.46 -2.45 -12.77
C ASP A 4 7.03 -2.18 -12.29
N LYS A 5 6.73 -2.46 -11.02
CA LYS A 5 5.42 -2.24 -10.39
C LYS A 5 5.60 -1.38 -9.15
N ILE A 6 4.66 -0.46 -8.91
CA ILE A 6 4.66 0.40 -7.73
C ILE A 6 3.37 0.20 -6.95
N MET A 7 3.48 0.07 -5.63
CA MET A 7 2.35 0.11 -4.70
C MET A 7 2.52 1.32 -3.78
N ILE A 8 1.55 2.23 -3.76
CA ILE A 8 1.59 3.48 -2.99
C ILE A 8 0.50 3.43 -1.93
N VAL A 9 0.90 3.48 -0.65
CA VAL A 9 0.02 3.35 0.51
C VAL A 9 0.19 4.51 1.49
N ALA A 10 -0.84 4.76 2.29
CA ALA A 10 -0.83 5.81 3.30
C ALA A 10 0.03 5.44 4.51
N HIS A 11 -0.26 4.32 5.13
CA HIS A 11 0.28 3.90 6.41
C HIS A 11 1.04 2.56 6.29
N PRO A 12 1.99 2.29 7.20
CA PRO A 12 2.79 1.06 7.14
C PRO A 12 2.03 -0.13 7.69
N ASP A 13 1.47 -0.97 6.83
CA ASP A 13 0.65 -2.16 7.09
C ASP A 13 -0.41 -2.28 5.99
N ASP A 14 -0.91 -1.16 5.48
CA ASP A 14 -1.85 -1.05 4.37
C ASP A 14 -1.44 -1.93 3.18
N GLU A 15 -0.15 -1.96 2.85
CA GLU A 15 0.35 -2.77 1.73
C GLU A 15 0.15 -4.26 1.97
N MET A 16 0.24 -4.69 3.23
CA MET A 16 0.04 -6.07 3.63
C MET A 16 -1.40 -6.36 3.97
N ILE A 17 -2.23 -5.39 4.38
CA ILE A 17 -3.66 -5.56 4.66
C ILE A 17 -4.45 -5.65 3.34
N PHE A 18 -4.20 -4.73 2.40
CA PHE A 18 -5.02 -4.54 1.21
C PHE A 18 -4.37 -5.03 -0.11
N GLY A 19 -3.05 -5.20 -0.14
CA GLY A 19 -2.29 -5.69 -1.29
C GLY A 19 -1.43 -6.92 -1.05
N GLY A 20 -1.53 -7.54 0.13
CA GLY A 20 -0.54 -8.51 0.64
C GLY A 20 -0.34 -9.73 -0.27
N ALA A 21 -1.43 -10.26 -0.85
CA ALA A 21 -1.40 -11.38 -1.78
C ALA A 21 -0.51 -11.11 -2.99
N GLN A 22 -0.47 -9.87 -3.47
CA GLN A 22 0.31 -9.48 -4.64
C GLN A 22 1.80 -9.39 -4.31
N LEU A 23 2.14 -8.89 -3.13
CA LEU A 23 3.52 -8.88 -2.63
C LEU A 23 4.04 -10.29 -2.34
N ILE A 24 3.17 -11.21 -1.91
CA ILE A 24 3.51 -12.61 -1.65
C ILE A 24 3.75 -13.38 -2.95
N GLN A 25 2.94 -13.13 -3.99
CA GLN A 25 2.92 -13.91 -5.23
C GLN A 25 3.86 -13.39 -6.30
N GLU A 26 4.12 -12.09 -6.33
CA GLU A 26 4.86 -11.43 -7.42
C GLU A 26 6.12 -10.73 -6.88
N LYS A 27 7.16 -10.64 -7.73
CA LYS A 27 8.38 -9.86 -7.48
C LYS A 27 8.39 -8.61 -8.35
N GLY A 28 9.37 -7.72 -8.11
CA GLY A 28 9.54 -6.48 -8.89
C GLY A 28 8.64 -5.34 -8.41
N TRP A 29 8.35 -5.29 -7.11
CA TRP A 29 7.61 -4.22 -6.47
C TRP A 29 8.55 -3.19 -5.85
N LEU A 30 8.23 -1.91 -6.07
CA LEU A 30 8.58 -0.81 -5.18
C LEU A 30 7.33 -0.45 -4.37
N VAL A 31 7.44 -0.49 -3.03
CA VAL A 31 6.36 -0.06 -2.14
C VAL A 31 6.71 1.30 -1.53
N ILE A 32 5.86 2.30 -1.77
CA ILE A 32 5.97 3.62 -1.17
C ILE A 32 4.93 3.72 -0.06
N CYS A 33 5.38 3.85 1.19
CA CYS A 33 4.53 4.21 2.32
C CYS A 33 4.79 5.67 2.66
N VAL A 34 3.77 6.53 2.57
CA VAL A 34 4.01 7.98 2.60
C VAL A 34 4.13 8.56 4.01
N THR A 35 3.71 7.84 5.05
CA THR A 35 3.76 8.30 6.44
C THR A 35 4.76 7.53 7.30
N ASN A 36 4.95 8.00 8.54
CA ASN A 36 5.64 7.28 9.62
C ASN A 36 7.14 6.96 9.40
N GLY A 37 7.80 7.51 8.38
CA GLY A 37 9.23 7.30 8.14
C GLY A 37 10.14 7.75 9.29
N ASN A 38 9.66 8.69 10.12
CA ASN A 38 10.32 9.15 11.34
C ASN A 38 9.93 8.32 12.59
N ASN A 39 8.88 7.49 12.52
CA ASN A 39 8.48 6.59 13.59
C ASN A 39 9.34 5.33 13.57
N LYS A 40 10.32 5.25 14.48
CA LYS A 40 11.31 4.17 14.52
C LYS A 40 10.69 2.77 14.63
N LEU A 41 9.62 2.61 15.40
CA LEU A 41 8.98 1.30 15.60
C LEU A 41 8.25 0.88 14.33
N ARG A 42 7.31 1.71 13.84
CA ARG A 42 6.53 1.44 12.62
C ARG A 42 7.42 1.21 11.41
N ARG A 43 8.48 2.00 11.27
CA ARG A 43 9.49 1.82 10.20
C ARG A 43 10.19 0.47 10.29
N LYS A 44 10.58 0.02 11.49
CA LYS A 44 11.26 -1.27 11.66
C LYS A 44 10.34 -2.43 11.26
N GLU A 45 9.06 -2.36 11.61
CA GLU A 45 8.05 -3.36 11.27
C GLU A 45 7.83 -3.43 9.75
N PHE A 46 7.59 -2.27 9.12
CA PHE A 46 7.44 -2.17 7.67
C PHE A 46 8.65 -2.73 6.91
N GLN A 47 9.86 -2.30 7.31
CA GLN A 47 11.10 -2.80 6.71
C GLN A 47 11.28 -4.32 6.87
N LYS A 48 10.87 -4.88 8.00
CA LYS A 48 10.91 -6.34 8.25
C LYS A 48 10.01 -7.07 7.25
N VAL A 49 8.79 -6.57 7.02
CA VAL A 49 7.85 -7.16 6.05
C VAL A 49 8.36 -7.00 4.63
N MET A 50 8.79 -5.80 4.22
CA MET A 50 9.29 -5.54 2.85
C MET A 50 10.47 -6.45 2.49
N LYS A 51 11.39 -6.68 3.44
CA LYS A 51 12.49 -7.63 3.27
C LYS A 51 12.01 -9.07 3.09
N LYS A 52 11.00 -9.52 3.86
CA LYS A 52 10.43 -10.87 3.74
C LYS A 52 9.76 -11.10 2.39
N VAL A 53 9.03 -10.11 1.87
CA VAL A 53 8.41 -10.19 0.53
C VAL A 53 9.38 -9.87 -0.60
N GLN A 54 10.60 -9.41 -0.28
CA GLN A 54 11.64 -9.03 -1.25
C GLN A 54 11.18 -7.89 -2.18
N ALA A 55 10.49 -6.90 -1.61
CA ALA A 55 10.13 -5.67 -2.30
C ALA A 55 11.18 -4.59 -2.02
N GLU A 56 11.46 -3.75 -3.02
CA GLU A 56 12.09 -2.46 -2.78
C GLU A 56 11.07 -1.54 -2.10
N PHE A 57 11.54 -0.58 -1.31
CA PHE A 57 10.62 0.26 -0.57
C PHE A 57 11.21 1.64 -0.26
N GLU A 58 10.31 2.62 -0.16
CA GLU A 58 10.57 3.92 0.45
C GLU A 58 9.51 4.19 1.49
N MET A 59 9.91 4.90 2.54
CA MET A 59 9.02 5.31 3.61
C MET A 59 9.26 6.78 3.87
N TRP A 60 8.22 7.60 3.73
CA TRP A 60 8.30 9.05 3.85
C TRP A 60 7.73 9.54 5.18
N GLU A 61 7.88 10.83 5.44
CA GLU A 61 7.62 11.42 6.76
C GLU A 61 6.41 12.37 6.74
N TYR A 62 5.44 12.14 5.84
CA TYR A 62 4.18 12.86 5.90
C TYR A 62 3.44 12.50 7.20
N GLU A 63 2.64 13.45 7.66
CA GLU A 63 1.90 13.32 8.91
C GLU A 63 0.80 12.26 8.77
N ASP A 64 0.68 11.41 9.80
CA ASP A 64 -0.36 10.37 9.92
C ASP A 64 -1.51 10.91 10.78
N LYS A 65 -2.71 11.01 10.18
CA LYS A 65 -3.91 11.60 10.78
C LYS A 65 -5.18 10.95 10.22
N TRP A 66 -5.98 10.36 11.11
CA TRP A 66 -7.26 9.71 10.76
C TRP A 66 -8.22 10.59 9.93
N ASP A 67 -8.57 11.77 10.44
CA ASP A 67 -9.39 12.78 9.73
C ASP A 67 -8.50 13.88 9.12
N GLY A 68 -7.35 13.47 8.59
CA GLY A 68 -6.34 14.36 8.01
C GLY A 68 -6.39 14.44 6.49
N ASP A 69 -5.54 15.32 5.98
CA ASP A 69 -5.16 15.37 4.58
C ASP A 69 -3.62 15.49 4.53
N PHE A 70 -3.05 15.43 3.34
CA PHE A 70 -1.64 15.71 3.11
C PHE A 70 -1.45 17.12 2.58
N ASP A 71 -0.21 17.61 2.62
CA ASP A 71 0.20 18.67 1.70
C ASP A 71 0.12 18.11 0.27
N GLN A 72 -1.05 18.27 -0.37
CA GLN A 72 -1.35 17.63 -1.65
C GLN A 72 -0.40 18.08 -2.75
N LEU A 73 0.04 19.35 -2.73
CA LEU A 73 0.96 19.88 -3.74
C LEU A 73 2.31 19.19 -3.64
N ARG A 74 2.86 19.12 -2.41
CA ARG A 74 4.15 18.46 -2.17
C ARG A 74 4.06 16.95 -2.42
N LEU A 75 3.03 16.29 -1.89
CA LEU A 75 2.87 14.85 -2.04
C LEU A 75 2.69 14.44 -3.51
N LYS A 76 1.93 15.21 -4.27
CA LYS A 76 1.78 15.01 -5.71
C LYS A 76 3.10 15.16 -6.46
N ALA A 77 3.91 16.16 -6.11
CA ALA A 77 5.23 16.35 -6.71
C ALA A 77 6.16 15.16 -6.42
N ASP A 78 6.22 14.71 -5.16
CA ASP A 78 7.05 13.57 -4.75
C ASP A 78 6.61 12.26 -5.44
N ILE A 79 5.29 11.98 -5.51
CA ILE A 79 4.77 10.81 -6.23
C ILE A 79 5.07 10.90 -7.73
N ALA A 80 4.92 12.09 -8.33
CA ALA A 80 5.24 12.29 -9.74
C ALA A 80 6.72 12.03 -10.04
N GLU A 81 7.62 12.45 -9.14
CA GLU A 81 9.04 12.16 -9.25
C GLU A 81 9.30 10.65 -9.26
N VAL A 82 8.73 9.91 -8.31
CA VAL A 82 8.85 8.44 -8.26
C VAL A 82 8.40 7.79 -9.56
N LEU A 83 7.22 8.18 -10.06
CA LEU A 83 6.64 7.65 -11.29
C LEU A 83 7.48 7.97 -12.54
N ALA A 84 8.22 9.09 -12.53
CA ALA A 84 9.08 9.51 -13.63
C ALA A 84 10.45 8.83 -13.66
N ARG A 85 10.89 8.18 -12.56
CA ARG A 85 12.23 7.56 -12.47
C ARG A 85 12.50 6.51 -13.55
N LYS A 86 11.47 5.77 -13.97
CA LYS A 86 11.53 4.76 -15.05
C LYS A 86 10.13 4.30 -15.47
N PRO A 87 9.99 3.61 -16.62
CA PRO A 87 8.70 3.06 -17.04
C PRO A 87 8.11 2.09 -16.02
N ILE A 88 6.86 2.32 -15.64
CA ILE A 88 6.10 1.49 -14.68
C ILE A 88 4.98 0.77 -15.43
N ALA A 89 4.91 -0.56 -15.26
CA ALA A 89 3.90 -1.40 -15.90
C ALA A 89 2.58 -1.42 -15.13
N LYS A 90 2.62 -1.20 -13.81
CA LYS A 90 1.47 -1.29 -12.91
C LYS A 90 1.64 -0.37 -11.72
N VAL A 91 0.62 0.44 -11.44
CA VAL A 91 0.53 1.25 -10.21
C VAL A 91 -0.66 0.75 -9.39
N VAL A 92 -0.45 0.49 -8.12
CA VAL A 92 -1.45 0.08 -7.15
C VAL A 92 -1.56 1.14 -6.06
N THR A 93 -2.78 1.50 -5.65
CA THR A 93 -3.00 2.35 -4.48
C THR A 93 -4.37 2.07 -3.84
N HIS A 94 -4.76 2.89 -2.86
CA HIS A 94 -6.10 2.88 -2.28
C HIS A 94 -7.19 3.20 -3.31
N ASN A 95 -8.42 2.77 -3.05
CA ASN A 95 -9.58 3.18 -3.83
C ASN A 95 -10.12 4.55 -3.39
N LEU A 96 -10.96 5.14 -4.24
CA LEU A 96 -11.52 6.48 -4.01
C LEU A 96 -12.50 6.56 -2.81
N LYS A 97 -12.84 5.43 -2.19
CA LYS A 97 -13.64 5.36 -0.96
C LYS A 97 -12.76 5.15 0.30
N GLY A 98 -11.45 4.94 0.14
CA GLY A 98 -10.52 4.70 1.23
C GLY A 98 -10.75 3.41 1.99
N GLU A 99 -11.22 2.36 1.30
CA GLU A 99 -11.54 1.02 1.84
C GLU A 99 -12.61 1.02 2.95
N TYR A 100 -12.26 1.50 4.13
CA TYR A 100 -13.12 1.68 5.30
C TYR A 100 -13.42 3.17 5.58
N GLY A 101 -13.08 4.08 4.67
CA GLY A 101 -13.45 5.50 4.74
C GLY A 101 -12.35 6.44 5.25
N HIS A 102 -11.12 5.96 5.38
CA HIS A 102 -10.01 6.77 5.88
C HIS A 102 -9.69 7.94 4.94
N THR A 103 -9.63 9.17 5.45
CA THR A 103 -9.50 10.38 4.61
C THR A 103 -8.16 10.43 3.87
N GLN A 104 -7.06 10.04 4.53
CA GLN A 104 -5.74 9.96 3.91
C GLN A 104 -5.65 8.89 2.80
N HIS A 105 -6.38 7.77 2.89
CA HIS A 105 -6.45 6.80 1.80
C HIS A 105 -7.12 7.42 0.57
N ILE A 106 -8.21 8.15 0.79
CA ILE A 106 -8.94 8.87 -0.26
C ILE A 106 -8.04 9.95 -0.90
N ALA A 107 -7.28 10.69 -0.09
CA ALA A 107 -6.38 11.75 -0.57
C ALA A 107 -5.28 11.21 -1.50
N ILE A 108 -4.56 10.17 -1.08
CA ILE A 108 -3.54 9.52 -1.93
C ILE A 108 -4.19 8.93 -3.17
N SER A 109 -5.34 8.26 -3.03
CA SER A 109 -6.04 7.69 -4.17
C SER A 109 -6.32 8.74 -5.23
N LYS A 110 -6.86 9.90 -4.84
CA LYS A 110 -7.13 11.02 -5.77
C LYS A 110 -5.87 11.50 -6.48
N ILE A 111 -4.78 11.72 -5.74
CA ILE A 111 -3.49 12.17 -6.31
C ILE A 111 -2.97 11.16 -7.33
N VAL A 112 -2.95 9.88 -7.00
CA VAL A 112 -2.45 8.82 -7.90
C VAL A 112 -3.34 8.69 -9.14
N HIS A 113 -4.66 8.81 -8.99
CA HIS A 113 -5.59 8.85 -10.12
C HIS A 113 -5.40 10.07 -11.01
N GLU A 114 -4.89 11.18 -10.48
CA GLU A 114 -4.58 12.36 -11.30
C GLU A 114 -3.27 12.18 -12.07
N LEU A 115 -2.27 11.52 -11.48
CA LEU A 115 -0.94 11.36 -12.05
C LEU A 115 -0.80 10.18 -13.02
N VAL A 116 -1.70 9.20 -12.96
CA VAL A 116 -1.58 7.94 -13.71
C VAL A 116 -2.76 7.73 -14.65
N ASP A 117 -2.49 7.78 -15.95
CA ASP A 117 -3.51 7.67 -17.00
C ASP A 117 -3.94 6.23 -17.33
N ARG A 118 -3.07 5.25 -17.10
CA ARG A 118 -3.29 3.84 -17.49
C ARG A 118 -2.63 2.87 -16.52
N ASN A 119 -3.13 1.64 -16.50
CA ASN A 119 -2.61 0.55 -15.64
C ASN A 119 -2.59 0.94 -14.16
N ILE A 120 -3.58 1.73 -13.75
CA ILE A 120 -3.86 2.01 -12.34
C ILE A 120 -4.81 0.95 -11.82
N TYR A 121 -4.46 0.42 -10.67
CA TYR A 121 -5.24 -0.55 -9.94
C TYR A 121 -5.44 -0.05 -8.52
N VAL A 122 -6.57 -0.45 -7.93
CA VAL A 122 -6.92 -0.07 -6.57
C VAL A 122 -7.19 -1.29 -5.71
N PHE A 123 -6.98 -1.16 -4.41
CA PHE A 123 -7.44 -2.12 -3.43
C PHE A 123 -8.98 -2.20 -3.42
N GLU A 124 -9.51 -3.41 -3.32
CA GLU A 124 -10.95 -3.64 -3.26
C GLU A 124 -11.24 -4.92 -2.46
N THR A 125 -12.50 -5.09 -2.06
CA THR A 125 -12.96 -6.32 -1.40
C THR A 125 -13.72 -7.23 -2.36
N SER A 126 -13.29 -8.48 -2.42
CA SER A 126 -13.89 -9.56 -3.19
C SER A 126 -14.98 -10.29 -2.36
N LYS A 127 -15.90 -10.99 -3.03
CA LYS A 127 -16.83 -11.92 -2.34
C LYS A 127 -16.18 -13.26 -1.98
N LYS A 128 -15.06 -13.58 -2.64
CA LYS A 128 -14.31 -14.83 -2.46
C LYS A 128 -13.12 -14.57 -1.54
N LYS A 129 -13.00 -15.40 -0.50
CA LYS A 129 -11.85 -15.41 0.40
C LYS A 129 -10.58 -15.82 -0.36
N LEU A 130 -9.43 -15.26 0.03
CA LEU A 130 -8.13 -15.65 -0.49
C LEU A 130 -7.87 -17.14 -0.31
N ASP A 131 -6.99 -17.68 -1.17
CA ASP A 131 -6.49 -19.05 -1.00
C ASP A 131 -5.84 -19.23 0.37
N LYS A 132 -6.10 -20.37 1.02
CA LYS A 132 -5.63 -20.66 2.38
C LYS A 132 -4.12 -20.52 2.52
N LYS A 133 -3.33 -20.95 1.54
CA LYS A 133 -1.86 -20.86 1.61
C LYS A 133 -1.37 -19.41 1.56
N ILE A 134 -2.07 -18.56 0.80
CA ILE A 134 -1.76 -17.14 0.71
C ILE A 134 -2.16 -16.45 2.01
N LEU A 135 -3.35 -16.74 2.51
CA LEU A 135 -3.85 -16.15 3.75
C LEU A 135 -2.95 -16.49 4.94
N THR A 136 -2.53 -17.75 5.11
CA THR A 136 -1.59 -18.14 6.18
C THR A 136 -0.26 -17.39 6.09
N LYS A 137 0.28 -17.19 4.87
CA LYS A 137 1.50 -16.39 4.71
C LYS A 137 1.28 -14.92 5.05
N LYS A 138 0.13 -14.38 4.69
CA LYS A 138 -0.26 -12.99 4.96
C LYS A 138 -0.41 -12.76 6.46
N GLU A 139 -1.10 -13.66 7.18
CA GLU A 139 -1.23 -13.63 8.64
C GLU A 139 0.14 -13.60 9.33
N LEU A 140 1.07 -14.48 8.96
CA LEU A 140 2.45 -14.49 9.49
C LEU A 140 3.27 -13.23 9.18
N LEU A 141 2.92 -12.50 8.11
CA LEU A 141 3.55 -11.23 7.78
C LEU A 141 2.92 -10.08 8.58
N LEU A 142 1.60 -10.12 8.78
CA LEU A 142 0.87 -9.15 9.59
C LEU A 142 1.28 -9.21 11.07
N GLU A 143 1.64 -10.39 11.59
CA GLU A 143 2.25 -10.54 12.92
C GLU A 143 3.55 -9.72 13.12
N CYS A 144 4.16 -9.23 12.03
CA CYS A 144 5.33 -8.35 12.14
C CYS A 144 4.97 -6.89 12.50
N TYR A 145 3.70 -6.50 12.39
CA TYR A 145 3.18 -5.19 12.79
C TYR A 145 2.65 -5.24 14.23
N GLU A 146 3.53 -5.60 15.16
CA GLU A 146 3.21 -5.84 16.58
C GLU A 146 2.64 -4.59 17.27
N SER A 147 2.95 -3.40 16.76
CA SER A 147 2.43 -2.13 17.28
C SER A 147 0.99 -1.81 16.88
N GLN A 148 0.35 -2.61 16.03
CA GLN A 148 -0.97 -2.33 15.46
C GLN A 148 -2.03 -3.31 15.92
N ASP A 149 -3.23 -2.78 16.14
CA ASP A 149 -4.44 -3.57 16.27
C ASP A 149 -5.19 -3.56 14.93
N ILE A 150 -5.29 -4.73 14.31
CA ILE A 150 -5.87 -4.90 12.97
C ILE A 150 -7.02 -5.93 12.96
N GLU A 151 -7.52 -6.33 14.13
CA GLU A 151 -8.54 -7.37 14.26
C GLU A 151 -9.82 -6.99 13.49
N ASP A 152 -10.23 -5.72 13.59
CA ASP A 152 -11.42 -5.18 12.89
C ASP A 152 -11.26 -5.10 11.36
N LEU A 153 -10.06 -5.38 10.84
CA LEU A 153 -9.75 -5.37 9.40
C LEU A 153 -9.78 -6.76 8.76
N GLU A 154 -10.23 -7.80 9.47
CA GLU A 154 -10.26 -9.20 8.98
C GLU A 154 -10.91 -9.30 7.59
N ARG A 155 -12.00 -8.55 7.35
CA ARG A 155 -12.69 -8.53 6.06
C ARG A 155 -11.74 -8.12 4.93
N TYR A 156 -10.95 -7.07 5.12
CA TYR A 156 -10.03 -6.58 4.09
C TYR A 156 -8.85 -7.53 3.91
N ILE A 157 -8.34 -8.07 5.01
CA ILE A 157 -7.24 -9.05 5.01
C ILE A 157 -7.64 -10.32 4.25
N CYS A 158 -8.80 -10.88 4.56
CA CYS A 158 -9.23 -12.17 4.05
C CYS A 158 -9.76 -12.12 2.62
N TYR A 159 -10.32 -10.98 2.20
CA TYR A 159 -11.06 -10.86 0.96
C TYR A 159 -10.49 -9.79 0.02
N GLU A 160 -9.23 -9.37 0.22
CA GLU A 160 -8.61 -8.42 -0.68
C GLU A 160 -8.59 -8.91 -2.14
N ILE A 161 -8.69 -7.94 -3.04
CA ILE A 161 -8.37 -8.08 -4.45
C ILE A 161 -7.82 -6.74 -4.95
N ILE A 162 -7.00 -6.79 -6.00
CA ILE A 162 -6.61 -5.60 -6.75
C ILE A 162 -7.48 -5.50 -8.00
N LYS A 163 -8.15 -4.36 -8.20
CA LYS A 163 -9.03 -4.10 -9.34
C LYS A 163 -8.42 -3.04 -10.25
N ARG A 164 -8.30 -3.34 -11.55
CA ARG A 164 -7.91 -2.33 -12.55
C ARG A 164 -9.01 -1.30 -12.72
N VAL A 165 -8.66 -0.02 -12.74
CA VAL A 165 -9.62 1.08 -12.93
C VAL A 165 -9.35 1.94 -14.16
N ARG A 166 -8.14 1.90 -14.74
CA ARG A 166 -7.80 2.40 -16.08
C ARG A 166 -6.66 1.58 -16.70
#